data_AF-A0A932E7P2-F1
#
_entry.id   AF-A0A932E7P2-F1
#
_cell.length_a   1.000
_cell.length_b   1.000
_cell.length_c   1.000
_cell.angle_alpha   90.00
_cell.angle_beta   90.00
_cell.angle_gamma   90.00
#
_symmetry.space_group_name_H-M   'P 1'
#
loop_
_entity.id
_entity.type
_entity.pdbx_description
1 polymer ?
#
loop_
_entity_poly.entity_id
_entity_poly.type
_entity_poly.pdbx_seq_one_letter_code
_entity_poly.pdbx_strand_id
1 'polypeptide(L)'
;MKSRDIRWLLVLLANLLLIWLAGLANHYLAPYAISLYIAGLFVPYAALRLDYRHGFLATALTGLAYDALTPAPFGTHLVLLGFVHAVLLYGRRRFPRDEPIFATVVALLANLFLVLALTTLMVGDNPHPASAWLRVFVDLLFSQLVIGLVTPWFMAINAQLLTRARLDPESGRRVEL
;
A
#
# COMPACT_ATOMS: atom_id res chain seq x y z
N MET A 1 27.55 -3.22 -18.68
CA MET A 1 26.39 -2.36 -18.38
C MET A 1 25.64 -2.97 -17.20
N LYS A 2 25.69 -2.33 -16.02
CA LYS A 2 24.99 -2.80 -14.81
C LYS A 2 23.50 -2.89 -15.13
N SER A 3 22.91 -4.08 -15.14
CA SER A 3 21.49 -4.24 -15.44
C SER A 3 20.69 -3.32 -14.53
N ARG A 4 19.97 -2.34 -15.10
CA ARG A 4 19.05 -1.49 -14.33
C ARG A 4 18.05 -2.44 -13.67
N ASP A 5 18.10 -2.51 -12.35
CA ASP A 5 17.22 -3.35 -11.58
C ASP A 5 15.80 -2.76 -11.67
N ILE A 6 14.93 -3.41 -12.44
CA ILE A 6 13.60 -2.88 -12.83
C ILE A 6 12.50 -3.28 -11.84
N ARG A 7 12.82 -4.10 -10.83
CA ARG A 7 11.85 -4.67 -9.87
C ARG A 7 11.07 -3.59 -9.13
N TRP A 8 11.78 -2.60 -8.58
CA TRP A 8 11.14 -1.49 -7.87
C TRP A 8 10.22 -0.69 -8.79
N LEU A 9 10.58 -0.56 -10.07
CA LEU A 9 9.77 0.17 -11.05
C LEU A 9 8.48 -0.59 -11.37
N LEU A 10 8.53 -1.92 -11.52
CA LEU A 10 7.33 -2.72 -11.76
C LEU A 10 6.33 -2.62 -10.60
N VAL A 11 6.82 -2.73 -9.35
CA VAL A 11 5.97 -2.59 -8.16
C VAL A 11 5.45 -1.16 -8.02
N LEU A 12 6.29 -0.15 -8.29
CA LEU A 12 5.86 1.24 -8.29
C LEU A 12 4.76 1.48 -9.33
N LEU A 13 4.90 0.97 -10.56
CA LEU A 13 3.87 1.11 -11.60
C LEU A 13 2.58 0.41 -11.20
N ALA A 14 2.64 -0.77 -10.60
CA ALA A 14 1.46 -1.46 -10.07
C ALA A 14 0.78 -0.64 -8.95
N ASN A 15 1.56 -0.04 -8.05
CA ASN A 15 1.05 0.85 -7.02
C ASN A 15 0.40 2.12 -7.62
N LEU A 16 1.03 2.75 -8.61
CA LEU A 16 0.48 3.94 -9.29
C LEU A 16 -0.82 3.61 -10.03
N LEU A 17 -0.91 2.45 -10.69
CA LEU A 17 -2.14 1.97 -11.30
C LEU A 17 -3.24 1.80 -10.24
N LEU A 18 -2.89 1.20 -9.11
CA LEU A 18 -3.83 0.99 -8.00
C LEU A 18 -4.30 2.32 -7.38
N ILE A 19 -3.40 3.30 -7.22
CA ILE A 19 -3.73 4.66 -6.79
C ILE A 19 -4.73 5.29 -7.76
N TRP A 20 -4.47 5.19 -9.06
CA TRP A 20 -5.35 5.73 -10.10
C TRP A 20 -6.74 5.06 -10.07
N LEU A 21 -6.80 3.74 -9.97
CA LEU A 21 -8.06 2.99 -9.85
C LEU A 21 -8.85 3.36 -8.59
N ALA A 22 -8.18 3.56 -7.46
CA ALA A 22 -8.83 4.01 -6.24
C ALA A 22 -9.34 5.45 -6.34
N GLY A 23 -8.60 6.33 -7.02
CA GLY A 23 -9.09 7.68 -7.35
C GLY A 23 -10.37 7.64 -8.20
N LEU A 24 -10.40 6.76 -9.21
CA LEU A 24 -11.60 6.55 -10.04
C LEU A 24 -12.76 5.99 -9.22
N ALA A 25 -12.51 5.00 -8.37
CA ALA A 25 -13.53 4.44 -7.48
C ALA A 25 -14.09 5.52 -6.54
N ASN A 26 -13.22 6.34 -5.94
CA ASN A 26 -13.63 7.46 -5.08
C ASN A 26 -14.46 8.50 -5.83
N HIS A 27 -14.16 8.78 -7.09
CA HIS A 27 -14.98 9.66 -7.90
C HIS A 27 -16.42 9.14 -8.04
N TYR A 28 -16.60 7.84 -8.28
CA TYR A 28 -17.94 7.23 -8.37
C TYR A 28 -18.61 6.98 -7.02
N LEU A 29 -17.85 6.86 -5.92
CA LEU A 29 -18.37 6.70 -4.57
C LEU A 29 -18.74 8.03 -3.90
N ALA A 30 -18.22 9.16 -4.38
CA ALA A 30 -18.47 10.49 -3.83
C ALA A 30 -19.97 10.84 -3.64
N PRO A 31 -20.90 10.50 -4.56
CA PRO A 31 -22.32 10.74 -4.37
C PRO A 31 -22.94 10.00 -3.16
N TYR A 32 -22.33 8.90 -2.74
CA TYR A 32 -22.77 8.09 -1.60
C TYR A 32 -22.11 8.51 -0.28
N ALA A 33 -21.28 9.56 -0.30
CA ALA A 33 -20.51 10.03 0.85
C ALA A 33 -19.58 8.96 1.48
N ILE A 34 -19.15 7.98 0.68
CA ILE A 34 -18.20 6.93 1.07
C ILE A 34 -16.85 7.24 0.44
N SER A 35 -15.78 7.17 1.24
CA SER A 35 -14.41 7.32 0.80
C SER A 35 -13.62 6.03 0.99
N LEU A 36 -12.99 5.58 -0.09
CA LEU A 36 -12.12 4.43 -0.15
C LEU A 36 -10.66 4.85 0.11
N TYR A 37 -10.07 4.34 1.19
CA TYR A 37 -8.67 4.53 1.55
C TYR A 37 -7.92 3.19 1.56
N ILE A 38 -6.99 3.02 0.61
CA ILE A 38 -6.32 1.74 0.34
C ILE A 38 -4.80 1.77 0.56
N ALA A 39 -4.28 2.77 1.27
CA ALA A 39 -2.83 2.97 1.36
C ALA A 39 -2.10 1.79 2.04
N GLY A 40 -2.79 1.04 2.91
CA GLY A 40 -2.25 -0.17 3.51
C GLY A 40 -1.87 -1.27 2.50
N LEU A 41 -2.42 -1.23 1.28
CA LEU A 41 -2.16 -2.21 0.22
C LEU A 41 -0.86 -1.93 -0.56
N PHE A 42 -0.28 -0.73 -0.46
CA PHE A 42 0.91 -0.34 -1.24
C PHE A 42 2.22 -0.94 -0.74
N VAL A 43 2.23 -1.45 0.50
CA VAL A 43 3.45 -1.87 1.23
C VAL A 43 3.67 -3.39 1.27
N PRO A 44 2.65 -4.25 1.46
CA PRO A 44 2.85 -5.67 1.74
C PRO A 44 3.73 -6.38 0.70
N TYR A 45 3.49 -6.18 -0.60
CA TYR A 45 4.30 -6.82 -1.64
C TYR A 45 5.76 -6.36 -1.58
N ALA A 46 5.99 -5.05 -1.49
CA ALA A 46 7.32 -4.46 -1.46
C ALA A 46 8.12 -4.87 -0.20
N ALA A 47 7.48 -4.95 0.96
CA ALA A 47 8.17 -5.30 2.22
C ALA A 47 8.40 -6.81 2.39
N LEU A 48 7.44 -7.64 1.96
CA LEU A 48 7.47 -9.08 2.18
C LEU A 48 8.25 -9.84 1.09
N ARG A 49 8.24 -9.36 -0.17
CA ARG A 49 8.78 -10.12 -1.31
C ARG A 49 10.01 -9.51 -1.99
N LEU A 50 10.23 -8.20 -1.89
CA LEU A 50 11.41 -7.57 -2.50
C LEU A 50 12.59 -7.52 -1.51
N ASP A 51 13.80 -7.30 -2.05
CA ASP A 51 14.93 -6.89 -1.21
C ASP A 51 14.70 -5.50 -0.61
N TYR A 52 15.40 -5.22 0.49
CA TYR A 52 15.17 -4.02 1.29
C TYR A 52 15.35 -2.72 0.51
N ARG A 53 16.27 -2.65 -0.46
CA ARG A 53 16.54 -1.41 -1.21
C ARG A 53 15.42 -1.13 -2.19
N HIS A 54 15.07 -2.13 -2.99
CA HIS A 54 14.05 -1.98 -4.02
C HIS A 54 12.65 -1.90 -3.42
N GLY A 55 12.39 -2.64 -2.35
CA GLY A 55 11.17 -2.56 -1.57
C GLY A 55 10.98 -1.15 -0.98
N PHE A 56 11.99 -0.63 -0.28
CA PHE A 56 11.91 0.71 0.31
C PHE A 56 11.78 1.79 -0.76
N LEU A 57 12.55 1.72 -1.86
CA LEU A 57 12.46 2.69 -2.95
C LEU A 57 11.06 2.71 -3.59
N ALA A 58 10.47 1.54 -3.86
CA ALA A 58 9.12 1.46 -4.40
C ALA A 58 8.09 2.04 -3.42
N THR A 59 8.17 1.69 -2.12
CA THR A 59 7.26 2.22 -1.09
C THR A 59 7.41 3.74 -0.91
N ALA A 60 8.65 4.25 -0.84
CA ALA A 60 8.92 5.66 -0.65
C ALA A 60 8.40 6.51 -1.81
N LEU A 61 8.68 6.10 -3.05
CA LEU A 61 8.16 6.78 -4.24
C LEU A 61 6.63 6.69 -4.34
N THR A 62 6.04 5.56 -3.91
CA THR A 62 4.58 5.44 -3.83
C THR A 62 4.00 6.42 -2.80
N GLY A 63 4.63 6.56 -1.63
CA GLY A 63 4.22 7.52 -0.61
C GLY A 63 4.28 8.96 -1.10
N LEU A 64 5.38 9.35 -1.74
CA LEU A 64 5.51 10.68 -2.36
C LEU A 64 4.46 10.93 -3.45
N ALA A 65 4.19 9.93 -4.29
CA ALA A 65 3.15 10.04 -5.32
C ALA A 65 1.75 10.19 -4.71
N TYR A 66 1.47 9.46 -3.62
CA TYR A 66 0.19 9.54 -2.93
C TYR A 66 0.02 10.85 -2.13
N ASP A 67 1.10 11.36 -1.54
CA ASP A 67 1.14 12.68 -0.90
C ASP A 67 0.79 13.79 -1.90
N ALA A 68 1.24 13.70 -3.16
CA ALA A 68 0.92 14.68 -4.19
C ALA A 68 -0.57 14.71 -4.59
N LEU A 69 -1.33 13.67 -4.24
CA LEU A 69 -2.73 13.49 -4.64
C LEU A 69 -3.72 13.63 -3.48
N THR A 70 -3.22 13.76 -2.25
CA THR A 70 -4.05 13.78 -1.05
C THR A 70 -3.89 15.09 -0.29
N PRO A 71 -4.93 15.55 0.43
CA PRO A 71 -4.90 16.83 1.15
C PRO A 71 -4.18 16.73 2.51
N ALA A 72 -3.20 15.85 2.64
CA ALA A 72 -2.34 15.75 3.82
C ALA A 72 -1.08 16.60 3.61
N PRO A 73 -0.39 17.04 4.69
CA PRO A 73 0.92 17.66 4.56
C PRO A 73 1.87 16.77 3.74
N PHE A 74 2.55 17.37 2.77
CA PHE A 74 3.43 16.60 1.89
C PHE A 74 4.53 15.88 2.68
N GLY A 75 4.74 14.60 2.41
CA GLY A 75 5.67 13.73 3.13
C GLY A 75 5.02 12.90 4.25
N THR A 76 3.76 13.15 4.61
CA THR A 76 3.05 12.35 5.63
C THR A 76 2.97 10.89 5.22
N HIS A 77 2.54 10.58 3.99
CA HIS A 77 2.41 9.20 3.54
C HIS A 77 3.78 8.57 3.26
N LEU A 78 4.78 9.33 2.81
CA LEU A 78 6.17 8.83 2.76
C LEU A 78 6.61 8.29 4.12
N VAL A 79 6.45 9.08 5.19
CA VAL A 79 6.88 8.70 6.54
C VAL A 79 6.06 7.51 7.06
N LEU A 80 4.73 7.57 6.94
CA LEU A 80 3.85 6.52 7.46
C LEU A 80 4.03 5.19 6.72
N LEU A 81 4.08 5.20 5.39
CA LEU A 81 4.31 3.98 4.60
C LEU A 81 5.73 3.46 4.78
N GLY A 82 6.72 4.34 4.90
CA GLY A 82 8.10 3.98 5.24
C GLY A 82 8.20 3.30 6.60
N PHE A 83 7.46 3.79 7.60
CA PHE A 83 7.38 3.17 8.92
C PHE A 83 6.75 1.77 8.85
N VAL A 84 5.60 1.63 8.19
CA VAL A 84 4.97 0.31 7.98
C VAL A 84 5.93 -0.64 7.27
N HIS A 85 6.64 -0.15 6.23
CA HIS A 85 7.63 -0.94 5.51
C HIS A 85 8.75 -1.43 6.43
N ALA A 86 9.30 -0.56 7.28
CA ALA A 86 10.36 -0.92 8.21
C ALA A 86 9.91 -1.96 9.24
N VAL A 87 8.70 -1.82 9.80
CA VAL A 87 8.12 -2.78 10.75
C VAL A 87 7.94 -4.15 10.09
N LEU A 88 7.41 -4.19 8.87
CA LEU A 88 7.23 -5.44 8.13
C LEU A 88 8.58 -6.06 7.74
N LEU A 89 9.55 -5.26 7.32
CA LEU A 89 10.90 -5.72 6.98
C LEU A 89 11.60 -6.36 8.20
N TYR A 90 11.42 -5.78 9.39
CA TYR A 90 11.90 -6.35 10.64
C TYR A 90 11.19 -7.67 10.97
N GLY A 91 9.87 -7.71 10.79
CA GLY A 91 9.03 -8.88 11.09
C GLY A 91 9.19 -10.05 10.11
N ARG A 92 9.53 -9.81 8.84
CA ARG A 92 9.46 -10.81 7.74
C ARG A 92 10.28 -12.09 7.91
N ARG A 93 11.18 -12.13 8.90
CA ARG A 93 11.96 -13.35 9.24
C ARG A 93 11.13 -14.37 10.01
N ARG A 94 10.03 -13.95 10.64
CA ARG A 94 9.18 -14.80 11.50
C ARG A 94 7.89 -15.25 10.83
N PHE A 95 7.63 -14.86 9.58
CA PHE A 95 6.32 -15.02 8.95
C PHE A 95 6.38 -15.80 7.62
N PRO A 96 5.31 -16.55 7.28
CA PRO A 96 5.18 -17.20 5.98
C PRO A 96 5.00 -16.15 4.87
N ARG A 97 6.02 -15.98 4.02
CA ARG A 97 6.05 -14.93 2.98
C ARG A 97 5.13 -15.22 1.80
N ASP A 98 4.81 -16.48 1.58
CA ASP A 98 4.08 -16.93 0.39
C ASP A 98 2.56 -17.01 0.58
N GLU A 99 2.08 -16.94 1.82
CA GLU A 99 0.65 -17.09 2.07
C GLU A 99 -0.13 -15.80 1.74
N PRO A 100 -1.11 -15.86 0.82
CA PRO A 100 -1.91 -14.70 0.45
C PRO A 100 -2.74 -14.19 1.63
N ILE A 101 -3.18 -15.09 2.53
CA ILE A 101 -3.92 -14.73 3.74
C ILE A 101 -3.07 -13.83 4.64
N PHE A 102 -1.80 -14.16 4.84
CA PHE A 102 -0.90 -13.36 5.66
C PHE A 102 -0.71 -11.96 5.07
N ALA A 103 -0.51 -11.86 3.75
CA ALA A 103 -0.41 -10.56 3.07
C ALA A 103 -1.70 -9.73 3.22
N THR A 104 -2.87 -10.36 3.15
CA THR A 104 -4.15 -9.70 3.41
C THR A 104 -4.25 -9.17 4.84
N VAL A 105 -3.94 -9.99 5.85
CA VAL A 105 -3.96 -9.54 7.26
C VAL A 105 -3.01 -8.36 7.45
N VAL A 106 -1.81 -8.42 6.88
CA VAL A 106 -0.83 -7.33 6.93
C VAL A 106 -1.37 -6.06 6.26
N ALA A 107 -2.02 -6.16 5.09
CA ALA A 107 -2.61 -5.03 4.40
C ALA A 107 -3.72 -4.36 5.23
N LEU A 108 -4.59 -5.17 5.85
CA LEU A 108 -5.69 -4.68 6.70
C LEU A 108 -5.16 -3.96 7.95
N LEU A 109 -4.17 -4.55 8.62
CA LEU A 109 -3.53 -3.96 9.80
C LEU A 109 -2.75 -2.69 9.45
N ALA A 110 -2.03 -2.69 8.33
CA ALA A 110 -1.37 -1.50 7.82
C ALA A 110 -2.39 -0.39 7.55
N ASN A 111 -3.50 -0.70 6.88
CA ASN A 111 -4.52 0.30 6.58
C ASN A 111 -5.18 0.86 7.84
N LEU A 112 -5.47 -0.01 8.82
CA LEU A 112 -6.00 0.40 10.11
C LEU A 112 -5.05 1.38 10.80
N PHE A 113 -3.76 1.01 10.90
CA PHE A 113 -2.74 1.88 11.48
C PHE A 113 -2.68 3.23 10.76
N LEU A 114 -2.65 3.23 9.43
CA LEU A 114 -2.55 4.46 8.63
C LEU A 114 -3.75 5.38 8.83
N VAL A 115 -4.98 4.84 8.82
CA VAL A 115 -6.19 5.63 9.07
C VAL A 115 -6.18 6.21 10.48
N LEU A 116 -5.79 5.43 11.49
CA LEU A 116 -5.70 5.92 12.87
C LEU A 116 -4.64 7.02 12.99
N ALA A 117 -3.45 6.82 12.43
CA ALA A 117 -2.37 7.80 12.45
C ALA A 117 -2.78 9.11 11.76
N LEU A 118 -3.36 9.04 10.55
CA LEU A 118 -3.86 10.22 9.84
C LEU A 118 -4.97 10.92 10.61
N THR A 119 -5.93 10.17 11.15
CA THR A 119 -7.02 10.74 11.96
C THR A 119 -6.43 11.52 13.12
N THR A 120 -5.47 10.96 13.87
CA THR A 120 -4.81 11.64 14.99
C THR A 120 -4.04 12.88 14.59
N LEU A 121 -3.37 12.85 13.44
CA LEU A 121 -2.57 13.97 12.94
C LEU A 121 -3.45 15.13 12.47
N MET A 122 -4.68 14.84 12.02
CA MET A 122 -5.60 15.82 11.44
C MET A 122 -6.79 16.18 12.35
N VAL A 123 -6.87 15.65 13.58
CA VAL A 123 -7.98 15.94 14.52
C VAL A 123 -8.18 17.44 14.77
N GLY A 124 -7.10 18.22 14.76
CA GLY A 124 -7.13 19.66 15.10
C GLY A 124 -7.88 20.55 14.11
N ASP A 125 -8.13 20.06 12.89
CA ASP A 125 -8.64 20.89 11.80
C ASP A 125 -10.18 20.87 11.67
N ASN A 126 -10.90 20.13 12.53
CA ASN A 126 -12.32 19.83 12.33
C ASN A 126 -13.24 20.44 13.40
N PRO A 127 -14.17 21.36 13.03
CA PRO A 127 -15.04 22.05 14.00
C PRO A 127 -16.16 21.18 14.61
N HIS A 128 -16.42 19.98 14.08
CA HIS A 128 -17.43 19.03 14.59
C HIS A 128 -16.87 17.60 14.75
N PRO A 129 -16.14 17.32 15.84
CA PRO A 129 -15.41 16.05 15.99
C PRO A 129 -16.34 14.82 16.10
N ALA A 130 -17.54 14.94 16.67
CA ALA A 130 -18.40 13.78 16.93
C ALA A 130 -19.00 13.13 15.67
N SER A 131 -19.45 13.92 14.68
CA SER A 131 -19.99 13.40 13.42
C SER A 131 -18.89 12.87 12.49
N ALA A 132 -17.66 13.38 12.63
CA ALA A 132 -16.51 12.90 11.89
C ALA A 132 -16.17 11.44 12.21
N TRP A 133 -16.34 11.00 13.47
CA TRP A 133 -16.04 9.63 13.89
C TRP A 133 -16.90 8.57 13.19
N LEU A 134 -18.20 8.82 13.03
CA LEU A 134 -19.08 7.89 12.32
C LEU A 134 -18.65 7.76 10.85
N ARG A 135 -18.31 8.88 10.21
CA ARG A 135 -17.82 8.89 8.83
C ARG A 135 -16.51 8.13 8.69
N VAL A 136 -15.51 8.41 9.55
CA VAL A 136 -14.23 7.69 9.57
C VAL A 136 -14.45 6.19 9.76
N PHE A 137 -15.37 5.80 10.63
CA PHE A 137 -15.69 4.39 10.86
C PHE A 137 -16.29 3.71 9.62
N VAL A 138 -17.25 4.34 8.95
CA VAL A 138 -17.88 3.82 7.72
C VAL A 138 -16.84 3.70 6.60
N ASP A 139 -16.04 4.75 6.39
CA ASP A 139 -14.99 4.78 5.37
C ASP A 139 -13.91 3.71 5.65
N LEU A 140 -13.52 3.55 6.93
CA LEU A 140 -12.59 2.51 7.35
C LEU A 140 -13.17 1.12 7.11
N LEU A 141 -14.39 0.85 7.56
CA LEU A 141 -15.02 -0.46 7.39
C LEU A 141 -15.13 -0.83 5.92
N PHE A 142 -15.61 0.10 5.09
CA PHE A 142 -15.71 -0.10 3.65
C PHE A 142 -14.33 -0.35 3.02
N SER A 143 -13.33 0.43 3.43
CA SER A 143 -11.95 0.27 2.96
C SER A 143 -11.35 -1.09 3.35
N GLN A 144 -11.60 -1.57 4.58
CA GLN A 144 -11.13 -2.88 5.03
C GLN A 144 -11.74 -4.01 4.20
N LEU A 145 -13.04 -3.94 3.90
CA LEU A 145 -13.71 -4.92 3.05
C LEU A 145 -13.10 -4.94 1.64
N VAL A 146 -12.91 -3.77 1.02
CA VAL A 146 -12.31 -3.66 -0.30
C VAL A 146 -10.87 -4.17 -0.30
N ILE A 147 -10.06 -3.80 0.69
CA ILE A 147 -8.68 -4.31 0.81
C ILE A 147 -8.66 -5.82 0.98
N GLY A 148 -9.55 -6.38 1.80
CA GLY A 148 -9.65 -7.83 1.99
C GLY A 148 -9.87 -8.59 0.68
N LEU A 149 -10.71 -8.04 -0.20
CA LEU A 149 -11.02 -8.60 -1.51
C LEU A 149 -9.90 -8.36 -2.55
N VAL A 150 -9.33 -7.16 -2.57
CA VAL A 150 -8.37 -6.76 -3.60
C VAL A 150 -6.96 -7.30 -3.31
N THR A 151 -6.59 -7.51 -2.04
CA THR A 151 -5.22 -7.89 -1.66
C THR A 151 -4.73 -9.16 -2.35
N PRO A 152 -5.44 -10.31 -2.32
CA PRO A 152 -4.95 -11.53 -2.94
C PRO A 152 -4.69 -11.36 -4.44
N TRP A 153 -5.60 -10.66 -5.13
CA TRP A 153 -5.47 -10.36 -6.55
C TRP A 153 -4.28 -9.43 -6.84
N PHE A 154 -4.10 -8.38 -6.05
CA PHE A 154 -3.00 -7.43 -6.22
C PHE A 154 -1.63 -8.08 -5.98
N MET A 155 -1.52 -8.93 -4.95
CA MET A 155 -0.31 -9.71 -4.69
C MET A 155 0.00 -10.66 -5.86
N ALA A 156 -1.01 -11.32 -6.42
CA ALA A 156 -0.86 -12.20 -7.57
C ALA A 156 -0.40 -11.46 -8.83
N ILE A 157 -0.95 -10.26 -9.11
CA ILE A 157 -0.52 -9.45 -10.26
C ILE A 157 0.94 -9.05 -10.15
N ASN A 158 1.37 -8.57 -8.99
CA ASN A 158 2.76 -8.18 -8.80
C ASN A 158 3.69 -9.39 -8.98
N ALA A 159 3.33 -10.56 -8.44
CA ALA A 159 4.08 -11.80 -8.66
C ALA A 159 4.17 -12.15 -10.15
N GLN A 160 3.04 -12.12 -10.87
CA GLN A 160 3.02 -12.42 -12.31
C GLN A 160 3.82 -11.41 -13.14
N LEU A 161 3.83 -10.12 -12.78
CA LEU A 161 4.62 -9.09 -13.45
C LEU A 161 6.12 -9.40 -13.34
N LEU A 162 6.60 -9.76 -12.14
CA LEU A 162 8.01 -10.13 -11.95
C LEU A 162 8.35 -11.45 -12.65
N THR A 163 7.48 -12.46 -12.59
CA THR A 163 7.67 -13.73 -13.31
C THR A 163 7.76 -13.53 -14.82
N ARG A 164 6.88 -12.71 -15.42
CA ARG A 164 6.92 -12.39 -16.86
C ARG A 164 8.16 -11.60 -17.24
N ALA A 165 8.67 -10.75 -16.35
CA ALA A 165 9.95 -10.08 -16.50
C ALA A 165 11.16 -11.01 -16.27
N ARG A 166 10.92 -12.28 -15.89
CA ARG A 166 11.93 -13.28 -15.51
C ARG A 166 12.83 -12.79 -14.38
N LEU A 167 12.27 -12.16 -13.35
CA LEU A 167 13.01 -11.62 -12.22
C LEU A 167 12.62 -12.33 -10.93
N ASP A 168 13.61 -12.84 -10.21
CA ASP A 168 13.41 -13.30 -8.85
C ASP A 168 13.13 -12.11 -7.91
N PRO A 169 12.03 -12.11 -7.14
CA PRO A 169 11.66 -11.00 -6.26
C PRO A 169 12.75 -10.65 -5.24
N GLU A 170 13.42 -11.66 -4.65
CA GLU A 170 14.43 -11.45 -3.61
C GLU A 170 15.83 -11.18 -4.19
N SER A 171 16.33 -12.04 -5.09
CA SER A 171 17.71 -11.95 -5.57
C SER A 171 17.90 -11.13 -6.85
N GLY A 172 16.82 -10.82 -7.58
CA GLY A 172 16.88 -10.09 -8.85
C GLY A 172 17.55 -10.88 -9.98
N ARG A 173 17.91 -12.15 -9.72
CA ARG A 173 18.47 -13.04 -10.74
C ARG A 173 17.40 -13.42 -11.74
N ARG A 174 17.83 -13.72 -12.97
CA ARG A 174 16.91 -14.27 -13.96
C ARG A 174 16.55 -15.69 -13.56
N VAL A 175 15.25 -15.96 -13.51
CA VAL A 175 14.74 -17.33 -13.28
C VAL A 175 14.73 -18.01 -14.65
N GLU A 176 15.50 -19.09 -14.78
CA GLU A 176 15.37 -20.03 -15.90
C GLU A 176 14.17 -20.94 -15.60
N LEU A 177 13.20 -20.99 -16.52
CA LEU A 177 12.02 -21.85 -16.44
C LEU A 177 12.36 -23.23 -16.99
#